data_AF-A0A329UIB5-F1
#
_entry.id   AF-A0A329UIB5-F1
#
_cell.length_a   1.000
_cell.length_b   1.000
_cell.length_c   1.000
_cell.angle_alpha   90.00
_cell.angle_beta   90.00
_cell.angle_gamma   90.00
#
_symmetry.space_group_name_H-M   'P 1'
#
loop_
_entity.id
_entity.type
_entity.pdbx_description
1 polymer ?
#
loop_
_entity_poly.entity_id
_entity_poly.type
_entity_poly.pdbx_seq_one_letter_code
_entity_poly.pdbx_strand_id
1 'polypeptide(L)'
;MSRNTQPEKRSMTPMQKQAVLVCVICVLAALLTAGITTALLKRGKTPAANEPAASEPQSVDPTKTDGDLAGHYQINNASSALLTETADAGSEYQDSTLFLGDSNTVRLYNNGLISLQQFCAREGIGTQVALNEGIVTFKGDNNHYTIAQAVAKMKPRRVVMTFGTNDTGMEVQDFISNYTALVQAVQAAYPYTDIIVNTVPPIPENHSSYPHMDQAKIDDFNMALLNMCEQLGLKFLNTAETLKGENGYGNPDYYTDGDIHLKSAGLKAALTYLRTHAYQTEDRRPDTNNIPTRTLEYVSNPSSAVAAPSSEAVSVSESVSESTSESASSSGSESTSTEAKFEARYQVEKSGGGTLTTGDSTGNNSVSYKVNDPGKSITVTAVPAEGHVFVKWSDGVTSKTRTDTNFKQNLDVTAIFGAASVRITSEGHATLGSAYTFKASLNGKYASAENLHWYANGAEIKAAAGMTSITVKVDASMLNTSYKIHAAIVYNGSTVNSNSLAVSIGSGVTSESGSQSGSSSGSTSSSSSSSASSGSSSSSASSTSEAASSSHAESSSASTNESHSTSASESKAESKSETASSSEAKSETSSSSKSESTSSSENDVAPSASSNTEASASKEAQSTAE
;
A
#
# COMPACT_ATOMS: atom_id res chain seq x y z
N MET A 1 -28.02 63.88 72.34
CA MET A 1 -27.63 64.26 70.96
C MET A 1 -27.13 63.01 70.26
N SER A 2 -27.75 62.60 69.15
CA SER A 2 -27.37 61.38 68.44
C SER A 2 -26.12 61.59 67.59
N ARG A 3 -25.18 60.64 67.61
CA ARG A 3 -24.12 60.56 66.59
C ARG A 3 -24.70 59.92 65.33
N ASN A 4 -24.39 60.49 64.17
CA ASN A 4 -24.70 59.92 62.87
C ASN A 4 -23.40 59.80 62.07
N THR A 5 -23.03 58.60 61.67
CA THR A 5 -21.76 58.30 60.99
C THR A 5 -22.05 57.52 59.71
N GLN A 6 -22.03 58.21 58.57
CA GLN A 6 -22.02 57.57 57.26
C GLN A 6 -20.57 57.17 56.88
N PRO A 7 -20.36 55.99 56.26
CA PRO A 7 -19.05 55.60 55.74
C PRO A 7 -18.78 56.22 54.36
N GLU A 8 -17.56 56.71 54.14
CA GLU A 8 -17.11 57.17 52.82
C GLU A 8 -16.99 56.01 51.82
N LYS A 9 -17.53 56.19 50.61
CA LYS A 9 -17.29 55.27 49.49
C LYS A 9 -15.94 55.59 48.84
N ARG A 10 -14.88 54.86 49.21
CA ARG A 10 -13.59 54.90 48.48
C ARG A 10 -13.79 54.50 47.02
N SER A 11 -13.37 55.37 46.10
CA SER A 11 -13.30 55.08 44.67
C SER A 11 -12.08 54.19 44.37
N MET A 12 -12.28 53.12 43.59
CA MET A 12 -11.19 52.24 43.13
C MET A 12 -10.27 52.94 42.12
N THR A 13 -8.97 52.66 42.20
CA THR A 13 -7.96 53.15 41.24
C THR A 13 -8.10 52.47 39.87
N PRO A 14 -7.51 53.03 38.78
CA PRO A 14 -7.57 52.42 37.45
C PRO A 14 -7.04 50.97 37.40
N MET A 15 -5.89 50.69 38.02
CA MET A 15 -5.35 49.32 38.10
C MET A 15 -6.25 48.38 38.91
N GLN A 16 -6.90 48.86 39.98
CA GLN A 16 -7.89 48.05 40.72
C GLN A 16 -9.11 47.73 39.86
N LYS A 17 -9.56 48.66 39.00
CA LYS A 17 -10.65 48.41 38.05
C LYS A 17 -10.26 47.39 36.98
N GLN A 18 -9.02 47.45 36.46
CA GLN A 18 -8.51 46.42 35.54
C GLN A 18 -8.35 45.05 36.20
N ALA A 19 -7.80 44.99 37.42
CA ALA A 19 -7.67 43.74 38.17
C ALA A 19 -9.04 43.11 38.46
N VAL A 20 -10.02 43.90 38.91
CA VAL A 20 -11.41 43.45 39.10
C VAL A 20 -12.03 43.00 37.78
N LEU A 21 -11.81 43.71 36.67
CA LEU A 21 -12.32 43.30 35.36
C LEU A 21 -11.73 41.95 34.91
N VAL A 22 -10.42 41.73 35.08
CA VAL A 22 -9.77 40.44 34.77
C VAL A 22 -10.30 39.33 35.67
N CYS A 23 -10.43 39.55 36.99
CA CYS A 23 -11.02 38.58 37.90
C CYS A 23 -12.47 38.24 37.53
N VAL A 24 -13.29 39.24 37.13
CA VAL A 24 -14.66 39.02 36.65
C VAL A 24 -14.67 38.22 35.35
N ILE A 25 -13.77 38.50 34.40
CA ILE A 25 -13.64 37.71 33.16
C ILE A 25 -13.24 36.26 33.47
N CYS A 26 -12.27 36.02 34.36
CA CYS A 26 -11.87 34.67 34.77
C CYS A 26 -13.01 33.92 35.47
N VAL A 27 -13.77 34.58 36.35
CA VAL A 27 -14.95 33.99 37.00
C VAL A 27 -16.05 33.69 35.98
N LEU A 28 -16.32 34.59 35.02
CA LEU A 28 -17.29 34.34 33.95
C LEU A 28 -16.85 33.19 33.04
N ALA A 29 -15.56 33.08 32.72
CA ALA A 29 -15.01 31.95 31.95
C ALA A 29 -15.14 30.62 32.71
N ALA A 30 -14.86 30.60 34.01
CA ALA A 30 -15.04 29.42 34.86
C ALA A 30 -16.53 29.03 35.02
N LEU A 31 -17.44 30.01 35.09
CA LEU A 31 -18.88 29.77 35.08
C LEU A 31 -19.39 29.29 33.70
N LEU A 32 -18.75 29.71 32.61
CA LEU A 32 -19.04 29.23 31.26
C LEU A 32 -18.59 27.78 31.07
N THR A 33 -17.37 27.41 31.49
CA THR A 33 -16.91 26.01 31.41
C THR A 33 -17.68 25.10 32.35
N ALA A 34 -18.00 25.54 33.57
CA ALA A 34 -18.90 24.83 34.48
C ALA A 34 -20.33 24.73 33.92
N GLY A 35 -20.83 25.76 33.24
CA GLY A 35 -22.13 25.76 32.56
C GLY A 35 -22.19 24.79 31.39
N ILE A 36 -21.15 24.75 30.54
CA ILE A 36 -21.04 23.83 29.40
C ILE A 36 -20.92 22.38 29.89
N THR A 37 -20.04 22.10 30.86
CA THR A 37 -19.90 20.74 31.43
C THR A 37 -21.18 20.27 32.13
N THR A 38 -21.85 21.12 32.91
CA THR A 38 -23.15 20.75 33.52
C THR A 38 -24.29 20.65 32.50
N ALA A 39 -24.25 21.38 31.39
CA ALA A 39 -25.19 21.22 30.29
C ALA A 39 -24.98 19.89 29.55
N LEU A 40 -23.72 19.51 29.26
CA LEU A 40 -23.38 18.22 28.66
C LEU A 40 -23.79 17.05 29.57
N LEU A 41 -23.49 17.14 30.87
CA LEU A 41 -23.90 16.14 31.88
C LEU A 41 -25.43 16.04 32.03
N LYS A 42 -26.18 17.14 31.91
CA LYS A 42 -27.65 17.12 31.95
C LYS A 42 -28.30 16.66 30.65
N ARG A 43 -27.66 16.87 29.48
CA ARG A 43 -28.21 16.43 28.19
C ARG A 43 -28.28 14.91 28.07
N GLY A 44 -27.52 14.17 28.88
CA GLY A 44 -27.63 12.72 29.02
C GLY A 44 -28.72 12.20 29.98
N LYS A 45 -29.63 13.03 30.52
CA LYS A 45 -30.53 12.57 31.61
C LYS A 45 -31.93 13.21 31.75
N THR A 46 -32.72 13.29 30.67
CA THR A 46 -34.21 13.21 30.76
C THR A 46 -34.83 12.87 29.39
N PRO A 47 -35.93 12.08 29.33
CA PRO A 47 -36.52 11.65 28.06
C PRO A 47 -37.56 12.64 27.51
N ALA A 48 -37.71 12.66 26.19
CA ALA A 48 -38.89 13.22 25.49
C ALA A 48 -39.76 12.05 25.00
N ALA A 49 -41.07 12.13 25.18
CA ALA A 49 -41.99 11.04 24.85
C ALA A 49 -42.71 11.29 23.52
N ASN A 50 -42.40 10.48 22.50
CA ASN A 50 -43.34 9.79 21.59
C ASN A 50 -42.60 9.13 20.41
N GLU A 51 -43.22 8.10 19.83
CA GLU A 51 -42.80 7.34 18.64
C GLU A 51 -41.55 6.43 18.81
N PRO A 52 -41.44 5.35 17.99
CA PRO A 52 -41.53 4.02 18.59
C PRO A 52 -40.21 3.26 18.79
N ALA A 53 -40.31 2.29 19.72
CA ALA A 53 -39.36 1.25 20.10
C ALA A 53 -38.19 0.96 19.14
N ALA A 54 -37.00 1.42 19.53
CA ALA A 54 -35.75 0.72 19.25
C ALA A 54 -35.54 -0.36 20.34
N SER A 55 -35.09 -1.54 19.95
CA SER A 55 -34.88 -2.68 20.86
C SER A 55 -33.74 -2.43 21.86
N GLU A 56 -33.82 -3.06 23.03
CA GLU A 56 -32.74 -3.04 24.03
C GLU A 56 -31.47 -3.75 23.51
N PRO A 57 -30.27 -3.32 23.92
CA PRO A 57 -29.02 -3.98 23.54
C PRO A 57 -28.92 -5.35 24.22
N GLN A 58 -29.02 -6.43 23.44
CA GLN A 58 -28.75 -7.77 23.93
C GLN A 58 -27.24 -7.94 24.16
N SER A 59 -26.85 -8.41 25.34
CA SER A 59 -25.52 -8.97 25.56
C SER A 59 -25.39 -10.27 24.77
N VAL A 60 -24.52 -10.29 23.76
CA VAL A 60 -24.24 -11.48 22.96
C VAL A 60 -22.91 -12.13 23.37
N ASP A 61 -22.91 -13.45 23.38
CA ASP A 61 -21.77 -14.31 23.72
C ASP A 61 -20.76 -14.31 22.56
N PRO A 62 -19.44 -14.07 22.79
CA PRO A 62 -18.47 -13.81 21.72
C PRO A 62 -18.07 -15.04 20.88
N THR A 63 -18.86 -16.12 20.92
CA THR A 63 -18.59 -17.38 20.21
C THR A 63 -19.73 -17.84 19.28
N LYS A 64 -20.30 -16.92 18.49
CA LYS A 64 -20.83 -17.15 17.11
C LYS A 64 -21.60 -15.94 16.58
N THR A 65 -20.98 -15.16 15.70
CA THR A 65 -21.66 -14.11 14.93
C THR A 65 -22.19 -14.66 13.61
N ASP A 66 -23.11 -15.64 13.68
CA ASP A 66 -23.87 -16.15 12.51
C ASP A 66 -24.94 -15.11 12.07
N GLY A 67 -24.52 -13.86 11.89
CA GLY A 67 -25.34 -12.70 11.50
C GLY A 67 -25.02 -12.21 10.08
N ASP A 68 -25.98 -11.55 9.44
CA ASP A 68 -25.85 -11.08 8.06
C ASP A 68 -24.87 -9.89 7.93
N LEU A 69 -23.61 -10.19 7.62
CA LEU A 69 -22.54 -9.22 7.41
C LEU A 69 -22.81 -8.25 6.25
N ALA A 70 -23.65 -8.61 5.27
CA ALA A 70 -24.03 -7.70 4.19
C ALA A 70 -24.79 -6.47 4.71
N GLY A 71 -25.59 -6.65 5.76
CA GLY A 71 -26.32 -5.58 6.44
C GLY A 71 -25.53 -4.86 7.53
N HIS A 72 -24.40 -5.38 7.99
CA HIS A 72 -23.74 -4.92 9.22
C HIS A 72 -23.10 -3.53 9.12
N TYR A 73 -22.39 -3.23 8.02
CA TYR A 73 -21.63 -1.99 7.89
C TYR A 73 -22.48 -0.82 7.40
N GLN A 74 -22.90 0.06 8.32
CA GLN A 74 -23.79 1.19 8.03
C GLN A 74 -23.13 2.54 8.34
N ILE A 75 -22.65 3.22 7.30
CA ILE A 75 -22.02 4.53 7.40
C ILE A 75 -23.04 5.67 7.29
N ASN A 76 -22.94 6.65 8.18
CA ASN A 76 -23.74 7.87 8.11
C ASN A 76 -23.25 8.78 6.96
N ASN A 77 -23.86 8.61 5.78
CA ASN A 77 -23.57 9.41 4.58
C ASN A 77 -23.89 10.92 4.71
N ALA A 78 -24.52 11.35 5.80
CA ALA A 78 -24.72 12.77 6.13
C ALA A 78 -23.69 13.32 7.14
N SER A 79 -22.71 12.52 7.57
CA SER A 79 -21.65 12.96 8.48
C SER A 79 -20.75 14.01 7.84
N SER A 80 -20.45 15.08 8.59
CA SER A 80 -19.58 16.17 8.15
C SER A 80 -18.10 15.77 8.05
N ALA A 81 -17.72 14.62 8.61
CA ALA A 81 -16.36 14.06 8.49
C ALA A 81 -16.15 13.24 7.21
N LEU A 82 -17.19 12.63 6.65
CA LEU A 82 -17.07 11.79 5.46
C LEU A 82 -16.54 12.60 4.26
N LEU A 83 -15.61 12.01 3.52
CA LEU A 83 -15.16 12.52 2.23
C LEU A 83 -16.06 11.98 1.12
N THR A 84 -16.70 12.88 0.38
CA THR A 84 -17.54 12.58 -0.78
C THR A 84 -16.70 12.47 -2.05
N GLU A 85 -17.27 11.86 -3.10
CA GLU A 85 -16.61 11.75 -4.41
C GLU A 85 -16.22 13.12 -4.99
N THR A 86 -15.05 13.15 -5.63
CA THR A 86 -14.44 14.27 -6.35
C THR A 86 -13.93 13.80 -7.71
N ALA A 87 -13.63 14.73 -8.60
CA ALA A 87 -12.74 14.41 -9.73
C ALA A 87 -11.40 13.85 -9.22
N ASP A 88 -10.75 12.98 -10.01
CA ASP A 88 -9.44 12.41 -9.71
C ASP A 88 -8.39 13.53 -9.55
N ALA A 89 -7.88 13.70 -8.33
CA ALA A 89 -6.91 14.74 -7.99
C ALA A 89 -5.48 14.47 -8.49
N GLY A 90 -5.25 13.37 -9.23
CA GLY A 90 -4.00 13.08 -9.92
C GLY A 90 -2.86 12.61 -9.01
N SER A 91 -1.73 12.22 -9.61
CA SER A 91 -0.60 11.67 -8.86
C SER A 91 -0.05 12.66 -7.84
N GLU A 92 0.00 13.95 -8.15
CA GLU A 92 0.50 15.00 -7.24
C GLU A 92 -0.23 15.01 -5.87
N TYR A 93 -1.52 14.67 -5.84
CA TYR A 93 -2.28 14.52 -4.59
C TYR A 93 -1.77 13.34 -3.74
N GLN A 94 -1.45 12.22 -4.38
CA GLN A 94 -0.88 11.02 -3.76
C GLN A 94 0.59 11.21 -3.38
N ASP A 95 1.38 11.84 -4.25
CA ASP A 95 2.81 12.12 -4.10
C ASP A 95 3.09 13.10 -2.94
N SER A 96 2.15 14.02 -2.68
CA SER A 96 2.19 14.95 -1.54
C SER A 96 1.58 14.41 -0.23
N THR A 97 1.11 13.16 -0.21
CA THR A 97 0.46 12.52 0.95
C THR A 97 1.38 11.48 1.60
N LEU A 98 1.51 11.53 2.93
CA LEU A 98 2.26 10.58 3.75
C LEU A 98 1.32 9.51 4.31
N PHE A 99 1.67 8.23 4.15
CA PHE A 99 0.87 7.10 4.61
C PHE A 99 1.41 6.57 5.94
N LEU A 100 0.52 6.55 6.93
CA LEU A 100 0.75 6.06 8.29
C LEU A 100 -0.07 4.78 8.45
N GLY A 101 0.53 3.67 8.91
CA GLY A 101 -0.26 2.45 9.06
C GLY A 101 0.47 1.18 9.48
N ASP A 102 -0.18 0.06 9.18
CA ASP A 102 0.26 -1.30 9.45
C ASP A 102 0.80 -2.03 8.20
N SER A 103 0.71 -3.36 8.17
CA SER A 103 1.17 -4.23 7.08
C SER A 103 0.53 -3.92 5.73
N ASN A 104 -0.71 -3.43 5.66
CA ASN A 104 -1.29 -3.02 4.37
C ASN A 104 -0.62 -1.73 3.84
N THR A 105 -0.20 -0.81 4.71
CA THR A 105 0.62 0.36 4.33
C THR A 105 2.06 -0.06 3.98
N VAL A 106 2.64 -1.07 4.65
CA VAL A 106 3.91 -1.68 4.22
C VAL A 106 3.78 -2.31 2.83
N ARG A 107 2.63 -2.93 2.51
CA ARG A 107 2.39 -3.44 1.15
C ARG A 107 2.24 -2.33 0.10
N LEU A 108 1.75 -1.13 0.41
CA LEU A 108 1.80 0.01 -0.53
C LEU A 108 3.24 0.31 -0.96
N TYR A 109 4.17 0.37 0.00
CA TYR A 109 5.59 0.60 -0.25
C TYR A 109 6.25 -0.58 -0.98
N ASN A 110 6.04 -1.82 -0.50
CA ASN A 110 6.63 -3.03 -1.10
C ASN A 110 6.10 -3.35 -2.51
N ASN A 111 4.94 -2.83 -2.91
CA ASN A 111 4.42 -2.90 -4.28
C ASN A 111 4.86 -1.71 -5.17
N GLY A 112 5.72 -0.82 -4.66
CA GLY A 112 6.21 0.36 -5.40
C GLY A 112 5.15 1.43 -5.66
N LEU A 113 4.03 1.43 -4.92
CA LEU A 113 2.89 2.33 -5.13
C LEU A 113 3.04 3.65 -4.38
N ILE A 114 3.89 3.69 -3.35
CA ILE A 114 4.34 4.88 -2.64
C ILE A 114 5.85 4.83 -2.43
N SER A 115 6.51 5.98 -2.34
CA SER A 115 7.94 6.08 -2.04
C SER A 115 8.25 5.97 -0.55
N LEU A 116 9.52 5.75 -0.19
CA LEU A 116 9.98 5.73 1.20
C LEU A 116 9.72 7.08 1.92
N GLN A 117 9.67 8.19 1.17
CA GLN A 117 9.39 9.53 1.70
C GLN A 117 7.88 9.75 1.98
N GLN A 118 7.02 8.84 1.50
CA GLN A 118 5.58 8.80 1.78
C GLN A 118 5.23 7.68 2.78
N PHE A 119 6.20 7.09 3.49
CA PHE A 119 6.03 5.85 4.25
C PHE A 119 6.47 5.95 5.73
N CYS A 120 5.51 5.73 6.64
CA CYS A 120 5.72 5.56 8.08
C CYS A 120 4.80 4.44 8.64
N ALA A 121 5.18 3.18 8.41
CA ALA A 121 4.43 1.99 8.85
C ALA A 121 5.36 0.81 9.21
N ARG A 122 4.81 -0.20 9.90
CA ARG A 122 5.48 -1.49 10.18
C ARG A 122 4.45 -2.63 10.17
N GLU A 123 4.84 -3.81 9.70
CA GLU A 123 3.98 -5.00 9.71
C GLU A 123 3.63 -5.42 11.15
N GLY A 124 2.40 -5.89 11.35
CA GLY A 124 1.92 -6.41 12.65
C GLY A 124 1.66 -5.38 13.75
N ILE A 125 1.78 -4.06 13.50
CA ILE A 125 1.52 -3.05 14.55
C ILE A 125 0.04 -2.70 14.66
N GLY A 126 -0.44 -2.59 15.90
CA GLY A 126 -1.71 -1.94 16.24
C GLY A 126 -1.55 -0.48 16.66
N THR A 127 -2.66 0.16 16.98
CA THR A 127 -2.78 1.57 17.39
C THR A 127 -1.86 1.96 18.56
N GLN A 128 -1.79 1.13 19.60
CA GLN A 128 -0.96 1.38 20.79
C GLN A 128 0.55 1.42 20.46
N VAL A 129 0.98 0.56 19.53
CA VAL A 129 2.38 0.49 19.07
C VAL A 129 2.72 1.69 18.20
N ALA A 130 1.81 2.06 17.29
CA ALA A 130 1.93 3.25 16.43
C ALA A 130 2.06 4.57 17.22
N LEU A 131 1.43 4.65 18.39
CA LEU A 131 1.50 5.78 19.32
C LEU A 131 2.83 5.86 20.06
N ASN A 132 3.33 4.73 20.58
CA ASN A 132 4.39 4.71 21.60
C ASN A 132 5.78 4.29 21.10
N GLU A 133 5.89 3.47 20.05
CA GLU A 133 7.18 2.91 19.62
C GLU A 133 7.89 3.75 18.54
N GLY A 134 9.23 3.77 18.62
CA GLY A 134 10.10 4.39 17.63
C GLY A 134 10.28 3.53 16.37
N ILE A 135 9.33 3.61 15.43
CA ILE A 135 9.35 2.79 14.21
C ILE A 135 9.97 3.49 12.97
N VAL A 136 10.35 4.78 13.07
CA VAL A 136 10.82 5.57 11.92
C VAL A 136 12.25 6.08 12.11
N THR A 137 13.12 5.87 11.10
CA THR A 137 14.53 6.31 11.06
C THR A 137 14.81 7.26 9.90
N PHE A 138 15.91 8.04 9.96
CA PHE A 138 16.25 9.08 8.97
C PHE A 138 17.73 9.05 8.55
N LYS A 139 18.04 9.59 7.37
CA LYS A 139 19.38 9.45 6.78
C LYS A 139 20.45 10.19 7.56
N GLY A 140 21.38 9.44 8.16
CA GLY A 140 22.44 9.99 9.00
C GLY A 140 22.00 10.31 10.44
N ASP A 141 20.84 9.80 10.86
CA ASP A 141 20.27 9.99 12.18
C ASP A 141 19.99 8.60 12.80
N ASN A 142 20.76 8.22 13.83
CA ASN A 142 20.68 6.91 14.47
C ASN A 142 19.49 6.79 15.47
N ASN A 143 18.63 7.81 15.54
CA ASN A 143 17.49 7.81 16.45
C ASN A 143 16.25 7.17 15.81
N HIS A 144 15.49 6.48 16.66
CA HIS A 144 14.18 5.93 16.34
C HIS A 144 13.09 6.91 16.77
N TYR A 145 12.15 7.21 15.87
CA TYR A 145 11.08 8.18 16.10
C TYR A 145 9.69 7.54 16.04
N THR A 146 8.82 7.96 16.96
CA THR A 146 7.39 7.59 16.89
C THR A 146 6.73 8.22 15.67
N ILE A 147 5.55 7.73 15.26
CA ILE A 147 4.89 8.23 14.06
C ILE A 147 4.61 9.74 14.14
N ALA A 148 4.17 10.24 15.30
CA ALA A 148 3.97 11.68 15.52
C ALA A 148 5.28 12.49 15.38
N GLN A 149 6.38 12.00 15.95
CA GLN A 149 7.70 12.65 15.83
C GLN A 149 8.22 12.63 14.38
N ALA A 150 7.96 11.53 13.65
CA ALA A 150 8.30 11.42 12.24
C ALA A 150 7.50 12.39 11.37
N VAL A 151 6.20 12.56 11.62
CA VAL A 151 5.37 13.57 10.94
C VAL A 151 5.93 14.98 11.16
N ALA A 152 6.34 15.33 12.38
CA ALA A 152 6.96 16.63 12.68
C ALA A 152 8.27 16.88 11.92
N LYS A 153 9.08 15.84 11.69
CA LYS A 153 10.29 15.92 10.85
C LYS A 153 9.96 15.98 9.36
N MET A 154 9.03 15.17 8.89
CA MET A 154 8.69 15.02 7.47
C MET A 154 7.80 16.13 6.93
N LYS A 155 7.15 16.90 7.81
CA LYS A 155 6.32 18.07 7.48
C LYS A 155 5.34 17.83 6.31
N PRO A 156 4.59 16.70 6.32
CA PRO A 156 3.71 16.34 5.22
C PRO A 156 2.62 17.40 5.05
N ARG A 157 2.14 17.57 3.82
CA ARG A 157 0.94 18.36 3.53
C ARG A 157 -0.29 17.70 4.13
N ARG A 158 -0.36 16.37 3.97
CA ARG A 158 -1.47 15.52 4.38
C ARG A 158 -0.94 14.19 4.87
N VAL A 159 -1.57 13.62 5.89
CA VAL A 159 -1.41 12.22 6.27
C VAL A 159 -2.69 11.43 5.99
N VAL A 160 -2.54 10.17 5.60
CA VAL A 160 -3.60 9.16 5.58
C VAL A 160 -3.24 8.09 6.61
N MET A 161 -4.13 7.84 7.56
CA MET A 161 -3.93 6.89 8.64
C MET A 161 -4.77 5.62 8.43
N THR A 162 -4.13 4.46 8.37
CA THR A 162 -4.77 3.15 8.20
C THR A 162 -4.19 2.17 9.24
N PHE A 163 -4.90 1.99 10.35
CA PHE A 163 -4.56 1.08 11.46
C PHE A 163 -5.84 0.41 11.94
N GLY A 164 -5.74 -0.82 12.45
CA GLY A 164 -6.85 -1.53 13.10
C GLY A 164 -6.91 -3.02 12.77
N THR A 165 -6.27 -3.46 11.68
CA THR A 165 -6.23 -4.87 11.29
C THR A 165 -5.52 -5.74 12.34
N ASN A 166 -4.61 -5.19 13.15
CA ASN A 166 -3.95 -5.90 14.26
C ASN A 166 -4.60 -5.61 15.62
N ASP A 167 -5.68 -4.84 15.67
CA ASP A 167 -6.37 -4.40 16.90
C ASP A 167 -7.70 -5.15 17.13
N THR A 168 -8.12 -6.10 16.26
CA THR A 168 -9.45 -6.73 16.30
C THR A 168 -9.77 -7.53 17.58
N GLY A 169 -8.74 -7.91 18.35
CA GLY A 169 -8.91 -8.51 19.68
C GLY A 169 -9.20 -7.49 20.80
N MET A 170 -9.34 -6.21 20.47
CA MET A 170 -9.58 -5.10 21.40
C MET A 170 -11.06 -4.67 21.35
N GLU A 171 -11.57 -4.14 22.46
CA GLU A 171 -12.91 -3.54 22.42
C GLU A 171 -12.95 -2.20 21.69
N VAL A 172 -14.08 -1.95 21.02
CA VAL A 172 -14.28 -0.79 20.12
C VAL A 172 -13.98 0.53 20.84
N GLN A 173 -14.34 0.63 22.11
CA GLN A 173 -14.10 1.82 22.93
C GLN A 173 -12.60 2.05 23.24
N ASP A 174 -11.83 0.98 23.44
CA ASP A 174 -10.39 1.07 23.72
C ASP A 174 -9.60 1.29 22.42
N PHE A 175 -10.02 0.67 21.32
CA PHE A 175 -9.48 0.93 19.98
C PHE A 175 -9.62 2.41 19.60
N ILE A 176 -10.81 2.99 19.75
CA ILE A 176 -11.05 4.42 19.48
C ILE A 176 -10.33 5.33 20.48
N SER A 177 -10.14 4.91 21.73
CA SER A 177 -9.32 5.64 22.71
C SER A 177 -7.86 5.72 22.26
N ASN A 178 -7.27 4.59 21.87
CA ASN A 178 -5.90 4.53 21.35
C ASN A 178 -5.74 5.29 20.02
N TYR A 179 -6.69 5.17 19.10
CA TYR A 179 -6.68 5.88 17.83
C TYR A 179 -6.81 7.40 18.04
N THR A 180 -7.69 7.84 18.95
CA THR A 180 -7.83 9.25 19.35
C THR A 180 -6.50 9.80 19.87
N ALA A 181 -5.82 9.06 20.76
CA ALA A 181 -4.52 9.47 21.30
C ALA A 181 -3.43 9.54 20.21
N LEU A 182 -3.40 8.59 19.28
CA LEU A 182 -2.48 8.60 18.13
C LEU A 182 -2.72 9.83 17.22
N VAL A 183 -3.96 10.12 16.89
CA VAL A 183 -4.32 11.29 16.07
C VAL A 183 -3.96 12.59 16.79
N GLN A 184 -4.29 12.72 18.08
CA GLN A 184 -3.95 13.91 18.88
C GLN A 184 -2.45 14.11 19.00
N ALA A 185 -1.65 13.03 19.12
CA ALA A 185 -0.20 13.09 19.10
C ALA A 185 0.32 13.62 17.75
N VAL A 186 -0.24 13.17 16.62
CA VAL A 186 0.11 13.67 15.27
C VAL A 186 -0.28 15.15 15.11
N GLN A 187 -1.48 15.55 15.55
CA GLN A 187 -1.93 16.97 15.53
C GLN A 187 -1.00 17.86 16.36
N ALA A 188 -0.66 17.45 17.58
CA ALA A 188 0.20 18.22 18.49
C ALA A 188 1.65 18.32 17.99
N ALA A 189 2.16 17.26 17.34
CA ALA A 189 3.51 17.25 16.80
C ALA A 189 3.65 18.10 15.53
N TYR A 190 2.60 18.21 14.70
CA TYR A 190 2.62 19.06 13.49
C TYR A 190 1.23 19.60 13.07
N PRO A 191 0.77 20.75 13.63
CA PRO A 191 -0.58 21.29 13.39
C PRO A 191 -0.83 21.85 11.98
N TYR A 192 0.13 21.69 11.06
CA TYR A 192 0.05 22.13 9.67
C TYR A 192 -0.25 21.02 8.67
N THR A 193 -0.18 19.74 9.06
CA THR A 193 -0.70 18.66 8.20
C THR A 193 -2.21 18.59 8.31
N ASP A 194 -2.87 18.32 7.20
CA ASP A 194 -4.22 17.79 7.22
C ASP A 194 -4.18 16.30 7.57
N ILE A 195 -5.21 15.79 8.24
CA ILE A 195 -5.30 14.38 8.67
C ILE A 195 -6.56 13.75 8.06
N ILE A 196 -6.36 12.68 7.31
CA ILE A 196 -7.41 11.75 6.90
C ILE A 196 -7.25 10.46 7.69
N VAL A 197 -8.32 10.03 8.35
CA VAL A 197 -8.47 8.67 8.86
C VAL A 197 -9.12 7.82 7.77
N ASN A 198 -8.49 6.71 7.42
CA ASN A 198 -9.05 5.75 6.47
C ASN A 198 -9.66 4.57 7.23
N THR A 199 -10.65 3.91 6.62
CA THR A 199 -11.17 2.63 7.11
C THR A 199 -10.07 1.60 7.29
N VAL A 200 -10.18 0.81 8.37
CA VAL A 200 -9.58 -0.52 8.47
C VAL A 200 -10.04 -1.33 7.25
N PRO A 201 -9.13 -1.88 6.43
CA PRO A 201 -9.52 -2.70 5.28
C PRO A 201 -10.33 -3.93 5.74
N PRO A 202 -11.35 -4.36 4.97
CA PRO A 202 -12.03 -5.62 5.26
C PRO A 202 -11.08 -6.81 5.07
N ILE A 203 -11.48 -7.97 5.60
CA ILE A 203 -10.81 -9.27 5.41
C ILE A 203 -11.62 -10.13 4.44
N PRO A 204 -11.01 -11.04 3.66
CA PRO A 204 -11.76 -11.96 2.81
C PRO A 204 -12.51 -12.99 3.66
N GLU A 205 -13.57 -13.57 3.10
CA GLU A 205 -14.33 -14.65 3.74
C GLU A 205 -13.42 -15.85 4.09
N ASN A 206 -12.53 -16.24 3.17
CA ASN A 206 -11.43 -17.17 3.44
C ASN A 206 -10.19 -16.43 3.96
N HIS A 207 -10.15 -16.16 5.28
CA HIS A 207 -8.98 -15.62 6.01
C HIS A 207 -8.29 -16.68 6.88
N SER A 208 -8.32 -17.95 6.46
CA SER A 208 -7.94 -19.14 7.26
C SER A 208 -6.54 -19.15 7.90
N SER A 209 -5.56 -18.37 7.44
CA SER A 209 -4.25 -18.25 8.14
C SER A 209 -4.29 -17.30 9.35
N TYR A 210 -5.39 -16.56 9.53
CA TYR A 210 -5.60 -15.56 10.58
C TYR A 210 -6.97 -15.79 11.27
N PRO A 211 -7.24 -16.96 11.87
CA PRO A 211 -8.57 -17.40 12.35
C PRO A 211 -9.07 -16.67 13.62
N HIS A 212 -8.48 -15.52 13.95
CA HIS A 212 -8.86 -14.64 15.07
C HIS A 212 -9.27 -13.23 14.58
N MET A 213 -9.39 -13.06 13.26
CA MET A 213 -9.80 -11.82 12.62
C MET A 213 -11.31 -11.80 12.45
N ASP A 214 -11.94 -10.67 12.75
CA ASP A 214 -13.40 -10.53 12.78
C ASP A 214 -13.83 -9.35 11.89
N GLN A 215 -14.62 -9.65 10.86
CA GLN A 215 -15.16 -8.65 9.93
C GLN A 215 -16.24 -7.77 10.58
N ALA A 216 -17.02 -8.29 11.53
CA ALA A 216 -18.01 -7.49 12.27
C ALA A 216 -17.31 -6.46 13.16
N LYS A 217 -16.28 -6.87 13.92
CA LYS A 217 -15.47 -5.95 14.73
C LYS A 217 -14.73 -4.90 13.88
N ILE A 218 -14.24 -5.26 12.69
CA ILE A 218 -13.67 -4.31 11.72
C ILE A 218 -14.70 -3.26 11.27
N ASP A 219 -15.96 -3.66 11.12
CA ASP A 219 -17.04 -2.75 10.74
C ASP A 219 -17.47 -1.84 11.89
N ASP A 220 -17.53 -2.35 13.13
CA ASP A 220 -17.72 -1.55 14.34
C ASP A 220 -16.61 -0.49 14.49
N PHE A 221 -15.35 -0.91 14.31
CA PHE A 221 -14.19 -0.02 14.30
C PHE A 221 -14.37 1.08 13.24
N ASN A 222 -14.76 0.73 12.01
CA ASN A 222 -14.94 1.69 10.92
C ASN A 222 -16.10 2.68 11.18
N MET A 223 -17.24 2.21 11.69
CA MET A 223 -18.37 3.07 12.07
C MET A 223 -17.99 3.99 13.24
N ALA A 224 -17.22 3.50 14.22
CA ALA A 224 -16.77 4.29 15.36
C ALA A 224 -15.65 5.30 14.98
N LEU A 225 -14.79 4.98 14.00
CA LEU A 225 -13.78 5.91 13.46
C LEU A 225 -14.41 7.11 12.75
N LEU A 226 -15.52 6.93 12.01
CA LEU A 226 -16.26 8.06 11.45
C LEU A 226 -16.79 8.99 12.54
N ASN A 227 -17.41 8.43 13.59
CA ASN A 227 -17.91 9.18 14.74
C ASN A 227 -16.78 9.94 15.48
N MET A 228 -15.62 9.30 15.66
CA MET A 228 -14.41 9.93 16.21
C MET A 228 -13.94 11.10 15.32
N CYS A 229 -13.96 10.93 13.99
CA CYS A 229 -13.57 11.99 13.07
C CYS A 229 -14.50 13.20 13.14
N GLU A 230 -15.81 12.98 13.19
CA GLU A 230 -16.80 14.06 13.30
C GLU A 230 -16.67 14.82 14.64
N GLN A 231 -16.40 14.11 15.75
CA GLN A 231 -16.15 14.74 17.05
C GLN A 231 -14.84 15.56 17.09
N LEU A 232 -13.81 15.16 16.34
CA LEU A 232 -12.51 15.83 16.30
C LEU A 232 -12.36 16.85 15.14
N GLY A 233 -13.38 17.02 14.28
CA GLY A 233 -13.34 17.91 13.12
C GLY A 233 -12.40 17.43 11.99
N LEU A 234 -12.18 16.12 11.90
CA LEU A 234 -11.28 15.45 10.97
C LEU A 234 -12.02 14.99 9.71
N LYS A 235 -11.27 14.39 8.77
CA LYS A 235 -11.82 13.76 7.58
C LYS A 235 -11.65 12.25 7.57
N PHE A 236 -12.70 11.56 7.14
CA PHE A 236 -12.82 10.12 7.08
C PHE A 236 -12.94 9.64 5.62
N LEU A 237 -12.14 8.65 5.25
CA LEU A 237 -12.09 8.06 3.91
C LEU A 237 -12.60 6.62 3.96
N ASN A 238 -13.67 6.34 3.21
CA ASN A 238 -14.37 5.06 3.26
C ASN A 238 -13.85 4.05 2.21
N THR A 239 -12.55 3.71 2.22
CA THR A 239 -12.01 2.74 1.22
C THR A 239 -12.65 1.35 1.32
N ALA A 240 -13.35 1.04 2.42
CA ALA A 240 -14.21 -0.15 2.50
C ALA A 240 -15.26 -0.21 1.36
N GLU A 241 -15.81 0.91 0.88
CA GLU A 241 -16.74 0.93 -0.27
C GLU A 241 -16.16 0.30 -1.54
N THR A 242 -14.87 0.51 -1.82
CA THR A 242 -14.21 -0.08 -2.99
C THR A 242 -13.54 -1.42 -2.72
N LEU A 243 -13.38 -1.83 -1.46
CA LEU A 243 -12.66 -3.06 -1.07
C LEU A 243 -13.59 -4.21 -0.64
N LYS A 244 -14.82 -3.91 -0.21
CA LYS A 244 -15.82 -4.87 0.27
C LYS A 244 -16.68 -5.41 -0.89
N GLY A 245 -17.17 -6.64 -0.75
CA GLY A 245 -18.15 -7.28 -1.62
C GLY A 245 -19.56 -7.32 -1.00
N GLU A 246 -20.54 -7.76 -1.78
CA GLU A 246 -21.96 -7.79 -1.38
C GLU A 246 -22.25 -8.71 -0.17
N ASN A 247 -21.36 -9.66 0.16
CA ASN A 247 -21.45 -10.54 1.33
C ASN A 247 -20.90 -9.93 2.64
N GLY A 248 -20.49 -8.64 2.63
CA GLY A 248 -19.92 -7.96 3.80
C GLY A 248 -18.42 -8.17 4.02
N TYR A 249 -17.81 -9.16 3.37
CA TYR A 249 -16.36 -9.44 3.40
C TYR A 249 -15.60 -8.69 2.30
N GLY A 250 -14.27 -8.70 2.37
CA GLY A 250 -13.38 -8.17 1.33
C GLY A 250 -13.53 -8.92 0.00
N ASN A 251 -13.63 -8.16 -1.11
CA ASN A 251 -13.82 -8.70 -2.46
C ASN A 251 -12.61 -9.59 -2.87
N PRO A 252 -12.82 -10.87 -3.25
CA PRO A 252 -11.75 -11.84 -3.49
C PRO A 252 -10.76 -11.48 -4.60
N ASP A 253 -11.12 -10.60 -5.55
CA ASP A 253 -10.15 -10.07 -6.53
C ASP A 253 -8.99 -9.32 -5.85
N TYR A 254 -9.22 -8.78 -4.65
CA TYR A 254 -8.27 -7.98 -3.88
C TYR A 254 -7.51 -8.74 -2.79
N TYR A 255 -7.85 -9.99 -2.46
CA TYR A 255 -7.19 -10.79 -1.41
C TYR A 255 -6.76 -12.16 -1.92
N THR A 256 -5.71 -12.72 -1.35
CA THR A 256 -5.34 -14.13 -1.62
C THR A 256 -6.05 -15.01 -0.61
N ASP A 257 -6.65 -16.12 -1.05
CA ASP A 257 -7.20 -17.16 -0.18
C ASP A 257 -6.31 -17.47 1.03
N GLY A 258 -6.87 -17.31 2.23
CA GLY A 258 -6.19 -17.51 3.50
C GLY A 258 -5.39 -16.31 4.03
N ASP A 259 -5.21 -15.22 3.27
CA ASP A 259 -4.42 -14.03 3.63
C ASP A 259 -5.31 -12.78 3.78
N ILE A 260 -5.22 -12.11 4.93
CA ILE A 260 -5.98 -10.86 5.22
C ILE A 260 -5.45 -9.63 4.51
N HIS A 261 -4.28 -9.73 3.87
CA HIS A 261 -3.59 -8.58 3.30
C HIS A 261 -3.90 -8.38 1.81
N LEU A 262 -4.02 -7.12 1.41
CA LEU A 262 -4.35 -6.74 0.04
C LEU A 262 -3.30 -7.22 -1.01
N LYS A 263 -3.81 -7.68 -2.15
CA LYS A 263 -3.10 -7.80 -3.44
C LYS A 263 -2.83 -6.41 -4.02
N SER A 264 -1.92 -6.34 -4.99
CA SER A 264 -1.62 -5.11 -5.77
C SER A 264 -2.87 -4.44 -6.38
N ALA A 265 -3.90 -5.24 -6.74
CA ALA A 265 -5.17 -4.73 -7.25
C ALA A 265 -5.95 -3.91 -6.21
N GLY A 266 -6.16 -4.44 -5.01
CA GLY A 266 -6.89 -3.74 -3.94
C GLY A 266 -6.14 -2.51 -3.42
N LEU A 267 -4.81 -2.59 -3.35
CA LEU A 267 -3.97 -1.43 -3.02
C LEU A 267 -4.13 -0.29 -4.05
N LYS A 268 -4.26 -0.61 -5.35
CA LYS A 268 -4.54 0.36 -6.41
C LYS A 268 -5.97 0.88 -6.41
N ALA A 269 -6.95 0.06 -6.00
CA ALA A 269 -8.33 0.47 -5.80
C ALA A 269 -8.41 1.50 -4.66
N ALA A 270 -7.85 1.19 -3.48
CA ALA A 270 -7.79 2.10 -2.34
C ALA A 270 -7.07 3.43 -2.65
N LEU A 271 -5.93 3.38 -3.36
CA LEU A 271 -5.23 4.59 -3.82
C LEU A 271 -6.03 5.38 -4.86
N THR A 272 -6.85 4.73 -5.70
CA THR A 272 -7.71 5.43 -6.66
C THR A 272 -8.87 6.11 -5.96
N TYR A 273 -9.53 5.40 -5.05
CA TYR A 273 -10.57 5.94 -4.17
C TYR A 273 -10.05 7.16 -3.38
N LEU A 274 -8.82 7.11 -2.85
CA LEU A 274 -8.16 8.26 -2.21
C LEU A 274 -8.02 9.50 -3.12
N ARG A 275 -7.76 9.32 -4.43
CA ARG A 275 -7.67 10.45 -5.38
C ARG A 275 -9.04 10.95 -5.85
N THR A 276 -10.06 10.08 -5.87
CA THR A 276 -11.45 10.45 -6.22
C THR A 276 -12.30 10.81 -5.00
N HIS A 277 -11.71 10.96 -3.81
CA HIS A 277 -12.36 11.48 -2.60
C HIS A 277 -11.42 12.50 -1.94
N ALA A 278 -10.97 13.47 -2.73
CA ALA A 278 -9.81 14.29 -2.43
C ALA A 278 -10.11 15.42 -1.42
N TYR A 279 -9.47 15.38 -0.25
CA TYR A 279 -9.53 16.48 0.72
C TYR A 279 -8.54 17.58 0.35
N GLN A 280 -9.02 18.58 -0.39
CA GLN A 280 -8.21 19.69 -0.88
C GLN A 280 -8.35 20.95 0.00
N THR A 281 -7.21 21.55 0.32
CA THR A 281 -7.02 22.63 1.31
C THR A 281 -5.95 23.62 0.81
N GLU A 282 -5.83 24.78 1.45
CA GLU A 282 -4.66 25.66 1.25
C GLU A 282 -3.41 25.07 1.94
N ASP A 283 -2.21 25.23 1.36
CA ASP A 283 -0.99 24.82 2.06
C ASP A 283 -0.62 25.82 3.15
N ARG A 284 -0.74 25.39 4.41
CA ARG A 284 -0.47 26.21 5.60
C ARG A 284 0.94 26.00 6.17
N ARG A 285 1.76 25.15 5.55
CA ARG A 285 3.07 24.75 6.11
C ARG A 285 4.09 25.90 5.99
N PRO A 286 4.86 26.23 7.04
CA PRO A 286 5.72 27.42 7.04
C PRO A 286 7.01 27.25 6.24
N ASP A 287 7.76 26.17 6.47
CA ASP A 287 9.02 25.88 5.79
C ASP A 287 9.18 24.35 5.64
N THR A 288 9.48 23.92 4.42
CA THR A 288 9.63 22.52 4.01
C THR A 288 11.00 22.21 3.40
N ASN A 289 11.91 23.19 3.33
CA ASN A 289 13.21 23.05 2.65
C ASN A 289 14.20 22.15 3.40
N ASN A 290 13.93 21.84 4.66
CA ASN A 290 14.73 21.02 5.57
C ASN A 290 14.09 19.65 5.89
N ILE A 291 13.12 19.20 5.08
CA ILE A 291 12.55 17.85 5.21
C ILE A 291 13.68 16.81 5.01
N PRO A 292 13.97 15.95 6.01
CA PRO A 292 15.06 14.99 5.91
C PRO A 292 14.69 13.83 4.98
N THR A 293 15.65 13.37 4.19
CA THR A 293 15.50 12.12 3.41
C THR A 293 15.41 10.93 4.36
N ARG A 294 14.42 10.07 4.16
CA ARG A 294 14.30 8.77 4.87
C ARG A 294 15.42 7.81 4.45
N THR A 295 15.81 6.91 5.35
CA THR A 295 16.64 5.72 5.04
C THR A 295 15.89 4.44 5.37
N LEU A 296 16.29 3.36 4.70
CA LEU A 296 15.88 2.02 5.03
C LEU A 296 16.70 1.49 6.20
N GLU A 297 16.12 1.53 7.39
CA GLU A 297 16.20 0.42 8.34
C GLU A 297 14.78 -0.11 8.57
N TYR A 298 14.17 -0.64 7.50
CA TYR A 298 13.00 -1.50 7.63
C TYR A 298 13.43 -2.94 7.39
N VAL A 299 13.53 -3.71 8.47
CA VAL A 299 13.67 -5.17 8.41
C VAL A 299 12.28 -5.75 8.61
N SER A 300 11.67 -6.25 7.53
CA SER A 300 10.48 -7.09 7.64
C SER A 300 10.83 -8.34 8.44
N ASN A 301 10.28 -8.48 9.64
CA ASN A 301 10.35 -9.71 10.41
C ASN A 301 9.19 -10.62 9.98
N PRO A 302 9.44 -11.73 9.24
CA PRO A 302 8.38 -12.61 8.75
C PRO A 302 7.80 -13.53 9.84
N SER A 303 8.09 -13.27 11.13
CA SER A 303 7.60 -14.06 12.26
C SER A 303 7.17 -13.17 13.42
N SER A 304 5.93 -12.67 13.33
CA SER A 304 5.16 -12.19 14.48
C SER A 304 3.66 -12.25 14.19
N ALA A 305 3.10 -13.47 14.25
CA ALA A 305 1.69 -13.59 14.58
C ALA A 305 1.54 -13.13 16.05
N VAL A 306 0.68 -12.16 16.32
CA VAL A 306 0.51 -11.60 17.67
C VAL A 306 -0.22 -12.63 18.53
N ALA A 307 0.54 -13.41 19.29
CA ALA A 307 0.00 -14.29 20.32
C ALA A 307 -0.52 -13.43 21.48
N ALA A 308 -1.84 -13.31 21.60
CA ALA A 308 -2.47 -12.69 22.75
C ALA A 308 -2.15 -13.50 24.04
N PRO A 309 -1.94 -12.85 25.20
CA PRO A 309 -1.63 -13.55 26.43
C PRO A 309 -2.89 -14.20 26.99
N SER A 310 -2.95 -15.53 26.96
CA SER A 310 -3.94 -16.31 27.70
C SER A 310 -3.26 -17.32 28.60
N SER A 311 -3.52 -17.20 29.91
CA SER A 311 -3.15 -18.18 30.92
C SER A 311 -4.36 -19.07 31.17
N GLU A 312 -4.22 -20.38 30.92
CA GLU A 312 -4.81 -21.50 31.67
C GLU A 312 -4.10 -22.79 31.23
N ALA A 313 -4.30 -23.91 31.93
CA ALA A 313 -3.53 -25.15 31.76
C ALA A 313 -4.42 -26.37 31.46
N VAL A 314 -3.89 -27.58 31.66
CA VAL A 314 -4.64 -28.86 31.77
C VAL A 314 -5.01 -29.58 30.44
N SER A 315 -3.95 -30.04 29.74
CA SER A 315 -3.67 -31.47 29.44
C SER A 315 -4.56 -32.36 28.53
N VAL A 316 -3.89 -33.33 27.88
CA VAL A 316 -4.36 -34.70 27.50
C VAL A 316 -5.37 -34.80 26.33
N SER A 317 -5.26 -35.72 25.36
CA SER A 317 -4.17 -36.63 24.94
C SER A 317 -4.46 -37.26 23.55
N GLU A 318 -3.48 -37.99 22.99
CA GLU A 318 -3.66 -39.09 22.00
C GLU A 318 -4.09 -38.72 20.55
N SER A 319 -3.68 -39.44 19.49
CA SER A 319 -2.74 -40.58 19.38
C SER A 319 -2.18 -40.79 17.95
N VAL A 320 -1.20 -41.70 17.85
CA VAL A 320 -0.66 -42.40 16.66
C VAL A 320 -0.03 -41.57 15.53
N SER A 321 1.30 -41.62 15.48
CA SER A 321 2.09 -41.68 14.24
C SER A 321 3.17 -42.74 14.44
N GLU A 322 3.30 -43.71 13.52
CA GLU A 322 4.27 -44.81 13.64
C GLU A 322 5.66 -44.48 13.06
N SER A 323 6.67 -45.17 13.59
CA SER A 323 7.78 -45.87 12.89
C SER A 323 8.19 -45.34 11.50
N THR A 324 9.47 -45.08 11.13
CA THR A 324 10.82 -45.37 11.68
C THR A 324 11.84 -44.64 10.75
N SER A 325 13.15 -44.48 10.97
CA SER A 325 14.11 -44.95 11.98
C SER A 325 15.35 -44.04 12.08
N GLU A 326 16.07 -44.18 13.18
CA GLU A 326 17.43 -43.70 13.54
C GLU A 326 18.46 -43.70 12.39
N SER A 327 19.49 -42.84 12.35
CA SER A 327 20.63 -42.77 13.29
C SER A 327 21.60 -41.62 12.94
N ALA A 328 22.61 -41.20 13.72
CA ALA A 328 22.80 -41.06 15.18
C ALA A 328 24.19 -40.43 15.45
N SER A 329 24.30 -39.49 16.41
CA SER A 329 25.58 -39.05 17.04
C SER A 329 26.61 -38.29 16.15
N SER A 330 27.56 -37.49 16.68
CA SER A 330 27.85 -37.09 18.06
C SER A 330 28.63 -35.76 18.15
N SER A 331 28.90 -35.32 19.39
CA SER A 331 29.94 -34.39 19.82
C SER A 331 29.65 -32.90 19.65
N GLY A 332 29.82 -32.15 20.75
CA GLY A 332 29.62 -30.71 20.79
C GLY A 332 30.88 -29.92 20.42
N SER A 333 30.69 -28.62 20.22
CA SER A 333 31.75 -27.62 20.23
C SER A 333 31.13 -26.30 20.68
N GLU A 334 31.74 -25.62 21.65
CA GLU A 334 31.40 -24.25 22.03
C GLU A 334 31.85 -23.29 20.93
N SER A 335 31.08 -23.26 19.85
CA SER A 335 31.29 -22.37 18.72
C SER A 335 30.58 -21.06 18.98
N THR A 336 31.33 -20.05 19.43
CA THR A 336 30.85 -18.66 19.54
C THR A 336 30.30 -18.20 18.19
N SER A 337 28.97 -18.21 18.05
CA SER A 337 28.29 -17.88 16.79
C SER A 337 28.45 -16.40 16.49
N THR A 338 29.36 -16.07 15.57
CA THR A 338 29.47 -14.73 15.00
C THR A 338 28.18 -14.43 14.24
N GLU A 339 27.32 -13.61 14.84
CA GLU A 339 26.07 -13.19 14.22
C GLU A 339 26.36 -12.51 12.87
N ALA A 340 25.50 -12.77 11.88
CA ALA A 340 25.63 -12.15 10.57
C ALA A 340 25.33 -10.66 10.69
N LYS A 341 26.35 -9.82 10.49
CA LYS A 341 26.25 -8.39 10.82
C LYS A 341 25.24 -7.65 9.93
N PHE A 342 25.15 -8.03 8.65
CA PHE A 342 24.15 -7.52 7.71
C PHE A 342 23.61 -8.62 6.78
N GLU A 343 22.43 -8.40 6.19
CA GLU A 343 21.90 -9.17 5.05
C GLU A 343 21.87 -8.29 3.79
N ALA A 344 22.25 -8.86 2.64
CA ALA A 344 22.14 -8.24 1.33
C ALA A 344 21.23 -9.08 0.42
N ARG A 345 20.04 -8.55 0.13
CA ARG A 345 18.95 -9.17 -0.61
C ARG A 345 18.71 -8.44 -1.93
N TYR A 346 18.49 -9.21 -2.98
CA TYR A 346 18.29 -8.75 -4.34
C TYR A 346 17.08 -9.48 -4.91
N GLN A 347 16.09 -8.75 -5.43
CA GLN A 347 14.81 -9.32 -5.84
C GLN A 347 14.41 -8.84 -7.24
N VAL A 348 13.50 -9.55 -7.90
CA VAL A 348 12.82 -9.08 -9.13
C VAL A 348 11.45 -8.52 -8.78
N GLU A 349 11.02 -7.47 -9.48
CA GLU A 349 9.64 -6.98 -9.37
C GLU A 349 8.63 -8.11 -9.69
N LYS A 350 7.60 -8.23 -8.86
CA LYS A 350 6.59 -9.33 -8.93
C LYS A 350 5.76 -9.34 -10.23
N SER A 351 6.00 -8.39 -11.14
CA SER A 351 5.51 -8.31 -12.53
C SER A 351 6.16 -9.34 -13.48
N GLY A 352 7.35 -9.87 -13.15
CA GLY A 352 7.99 -10.96 -13.91
C GLY A 352 8.79 -10.55 -15.15
N GLY A 353 9.13 -9.27 -15.31
CA GLY A 353 9.84 -8.76 -16.50
C GLY A 353 11.34 -9.13 -16.64
N GLY A 354 11.87 -10.05 -15.83
CA GLY A 354 13.28 -10.44 -15.85
C GLY A 354 13.69 -11.42 -14.75
N THR A 355 15.00 -11.63 -14.61
CA THR A 355 15.64 -12.51 -13.61
C THR A 355 16.95 -11.89 -13.09
N LEU A 356 17.59 -12.53 -12.10
CA LEU A 356 18.88 -12.15 -11.54
C LEU A 356 19.96 -13.21 -11.79
N THR A 357 21.16 -12.74 -12.09
CA THR A 357 22.38 -13.54 -12.22
C THR A 357 23.44 -13.07 -11.22
N THR A 358 24.01 -13.99 -10.44
CA THR A 358 25.12 -13.75 -9.51
C THR A 358 26.15 -14.88 -9.60
N GLY A 359 27.37 -14.57 -10.01
CA GLY A 359 28.36 -15.60 -10.34
C GLY A 359 27.82 -16.55 -11.40
N ASP A 360 27.95 -17.85 -11.17
CA ASP A 360 27.45 -18.91 -12.06
C ASP A 360 25.93 -19.14 -11.94
N SER A 361 25.27 -18.58 -10.92
CA SER A 361 23.84 -18.75 -10.66
C SER A 361 22.99 -17.77 -11.47
N THR A 362 22.39 -18.25 -12.55
CA THR A 362 21.50 -17.48 -13.45
C THR A 362 20.01 -17.75 -13.16
N GLY A 363 19.12 -16.84 -13.60
CA GLY A 363 17.67 -17.10 -13.65
C GLY A 363 16.91 -16.98 -12.33
N ASN A 364 17.47 -16.32 -11.32
CA ASN A 364 16.89 -16.26 -9.97
C ASN A 364 15.88 -15.10 -9.84
N ASN A 365 14.73 -15.33 -9.17
CA ASN A 365 13.77 -14.25 -8.88
C ASN A 365 14.09 -13.50 -7.57
N SER A 366 14.89 -14.11 -6.69
CA SER A 366 15.41 -13.50 -5.46
C SER A 366 16.72 -14.19 -5.08
N VAL A 367 17.66 -13.44 -4.50
CA VAL A 367 18.94 -13.94 -3.98
C VAL A 367 19.28 -13.17 -2.71
N SER A 368 19.73 -13.87 -1.66
CA SER A 368 20.13 -13.25 -0.39
C SER A 368 21.48 -13.77 0.09
N TYR A 369 22.26 -12.88 0.70
CA TYR A 369 23.59 -13.14 1.22
C TYR A 369 23.75 -12.60 2.64
N LYS A 370 24.18 -13.48 3.56
CA LYS A 370 24.67 -13.05 4.88
C LYS A 370 26.05 -12.39 4.74
N VAL A 371 26.24 -11.24 5.38
CA VAL A 371 27.43 -10.40 5.31
C VAL A 371 28.03 -10.27 6.71
N ASN A 372 29.06 -11.08 6.97
CA ASN A 372 29.77 -11.13 8.25
C ASN A 372 31.04 -10.25 8.24
N ASP A 373 31.56 -9.96 7.05
CA ASP A 373 32.72 -9.08 6.80
C ASP A 373 32.25 -7.85 5.99
N PRO A 374 32.46 -6.61 6.47
CA PRO A 374 32.12 -5.40 5.72
C PRO A 374 32.94 -5.24 4.42
N GLY A 375 34.11 -5.90 4.31
CA GLY A 375 34.92 -5.96 3.09
C GLY A 375 34.33 -6.86 1.99
N LYS A 376 33.29 -7.66 2.30
CA LYS A 376 32.63 -8.54 1.34
C LYS A 376 32.04 -7.75 0.16
N SER A 377 32.32 -8.21 -1.04
CA SER A 377 31.76 -7.70 -2.30
C SER A 377 30.69 -8.66 -2.83
N ILE A 378 29.57 -8.12 -3.30
CA ILE A 378 28.49 -8.89 -3.93
C ILE A 378 28.13 -8.20 -5.25
N THR A 379 28.19 -8.93 -6.36
CA THR A 379 27.87 -8.41 -7.71
C THR A 379 26.65 -9.13 -8.27
N VAL A 380 25.59 -8.40 -8.56
CA VAL A 380 24.33 -8.95 -9.09
C VAL A 380 23.96 -8.26 -10.39
N THR A 381 23.56 -9.03 -11.40
CA THR A 381 23.08 -8.53 -12.69
C THR A 381 21.61 -8.83 -12.88
N ALA A 382 20.82 -7.78 -13.09
CA ALA A 382 19.46 -7.86 -13.60
C ALA A 382 19.47 -8.21 -15.10
N VAL A 383 18.77 -9.28 -15.46
CA VAL A 383 18.66 -9.81 -16.82
C VAL A 383 17.19 -9.68 -17.28
N PRO A 384 16.87 -8.78 -18.22
CA PRO A 384 15.50 -8.63 -18.72
C PRO A 384 15.00 -9.89 -19.42
N ALA A 385 13.69 -10.13 -19.34
CA ALA A 385 13.00 -11.09 -20.19
C ALA A 385 12.90 -10.56 -21.64
N GLU A 386 12.48 -11.42 -22.57
CA GLU A 386 12.15 -10.97 -23.93
C GLU A 386 11.02 -9.93 -23.89
N GLY A 387 11.08 -8.92 -24.77
CA GLY A 387 10.14 -7.79 -24.77
C GLY A 387 10.25 -6.85 -23.56
N HIS A 388 11.33 -6.95 -22.76
CA HIS A 388 11.54 -6.10 -21.59
C HIS A 388 12.92 -5.43 -21.60
N VAL A 389 12.99 -4.27 -20.94
CA VAL A 389 14.25 -3.59 -20.58
C VAL A 389 14.36 -3.49 -19.06
N PHE A 390 15.58 -3.54 -18.54
CA PHE A 390 15.86 -3.16 -17.17
C PHE A 390 15.68 -1.64 -17.03
N VAL A 391 14.90 -1.21 -16.05
CA VAL A 391 14.62 0.22 -15.83
C VAL A 391 15.58 0.77 -14.79
N LYS A 392 15.53 0.24 -13.57
CA LYS A 392 16.38 0.63 -12.43
C LYS A 392 16.24 -0.38 -11.29
N TRP A 393 17.15 -0.32 -10.32
CA TRP A 393 16.93 -0.90 -8.99
C TRP A 393 16.00 0.00 -8.16
N SER A 394 15.37 -0.52 -7.11
CA SER A 394 14.46 0.23 -6.23
C SER A 394 15.12 1.49 -5.65
N ASP A 395 16.38 1.38 -5.22
CA ASP A 395 17.24 2.46 -4.72
C ASP A 395 17.64 3.53 -5.77
N GLY A 396 17.31 3.31 -7.04
CA GLY A 396 17.55 4.26 -8.14
C GLY A 396 18.75 3.95 -9.02
N VAL A 397 19.55 2.91 -8.74
CA VAL A 397 20.69 2.56 -9.59
C VAL A 397 20.20 2.11 -10.98
N THR A 398 20.63 2.81 -12.04
CA THR A 398 20.26 2.53 -13.45
C THR A 398 21.18 1.55 -14.16
N SER A 399 22.28 1.13 -13.53
CA SER A 399 23.11 0.03 -14.05
C SER A 399 22.46 -1.32 -13.77
N LYS A 400 22.21 -2.12 -14.83
CA LYS A 400 21.68 -3.49 -14.70
C LYS A 400 22.57 -4.40 -13.86
N THR A 401 23.89 -4.18 -13.91
CA THR A 401 24.86 -4.84 -13.02
C THR A 401 25.25 -3.88 -11.90
N ARG A 402 25.05 -4.31 -10.65
CA ARG A 402 25.50 -3.59 -9.46
C ARG A 402 26.53 -4.41 -8.69
N THR A 403 27.43 -3.71 -8.00
CA THR A 403 28.42 -4.31 -7.10
C THR A 403 28.38 -3.56 -5.78
N ASP A 404 27.86 -4.20 -4.74
CA ASP A 404 27.71 -3.64 -3.41
C ASP A 404 28.84 -4.14 -2.50
N THR A 405 29.42 -3.21 -1.74
CA THR A 405 30.60 -3.40 -0.90
C THR A 405 30.50 -2.49 0.33
N ASN A 406 31.40 -2.66 1.30
CA ASN A 406 31.51 -1.74 2.44
C ASN A 406 30.19 -1.62 3.23
N PHE A 407 29.51 -2.76 3.43
CA PHE A 407 28.21 -2.82 4.07
C PHE A 407 28.24 -2.21 5.48
N LYS A 408 27.33 -1.24 5.70
CA LYS A 408 27.12 -0.53 6.98
C LYS A 408 25.72 -0.72 7.56
N GLN A 409 24.84 -1.32 6.77
CA GLN A 409 23.44 -1.63 7.05
C GLN A 409 23.01 -2.77 6.11
N ASN A 410 21.82 -3.31 6.32
CA ASN A 410 21.20 -4.24 5.36
C ASN A 410 20.92 -3.54 4.01
N LEU A 411 20.93 -4.35 2.95
CA LEU A 411 20.53 -3.98 1.60
C LEU A 411 19.35 -4.86 1.19
N ASP A 412 18.24 -4.26 0.74
CA ASP A 412 17.18 -4.98 0.03
C ASP A 412 16.79 -4.17 -1.21
N VAL A 413 17.05 -4.71 -2.40
CA VAL A 413 16.89 -3.98 -3.67
C VAL A 413 16.18 -4.81 -4.74
N THR A 414 15.16 -4.19 -5.34
CA THR A 414 14.33 -4.82 -6.37
C THR A 414 14.73 -4.33 -7.76
N ALA A 415 15.06 -5.24 -8.67
CA ALA A 415 15.24 -4.95 -10.08
C ALA A 415 13.86 -4.72 -10.73
N ILE A 416 13.64 -3.50 -11.22
CA ILE A 416 12.41 -3.08 -11.90
C ILE A 416 12.65 -3.19 -13.41
N PHE A 417 11.71 -3.84 -14.09
CA PHE A 417 11.74 -4.05 -15.53
C PHE A 417 10.55 -3.35 -16.19
N GLY A 418 10.65 -3.10 -17.49
CA GLY A 418 9.61 -2.40 -18.23
C GLY A 418 9.40 -3.03 -19.60
N ALA A 419 8.14 -3.31 -19.94
CA ALA A 419 7.78 -3.79 -21.27
C ALA A 419 8.14 -2.73 -22.33
N ALA A 420 8.81 -3.19 -23.38
CA ALA A 420 9.25 -2.38 -24.51
C ALA A 420 9.28 -3.27 -25.76
N SER A 421 8.74 -2.78 -26.88
CA SER A 421 8.65 -3.54 -28.12
C SER A 421 8.80 -2.64 -29.33
N VAL A 422 9.45 -3.19 -30.37
CA VAL A 422 9.64 -2.54 -31.66
C VAL A 422 9.29 -3.53 -32.77
N ARG A 423 8.47 -3.08 -33.73
CA ARG A 423 8.14 -3.84 -34.95
C ARG A 423 8.43 -2.97 -36.16
N ILE A 424 9.16 -3.51 -37.13
CA ILE A 424 9.49 -2.78 -38.36
C ILE A 424 8.69 -3.28 -39.56
N THR A 425 8.31 -2.34 -40.43
CA THR A 425 7.71 -2.57 -41.74
C THR A 425 8.51 -1.86 -42.84
N SER A 426 8.22 -2.19 -44.10
CA SER A 426 8.91 -1.63 -45.26
C SER A 426 7.94 -1.32 -46.40
N GLU A 427 8.17 -0.21 -47.08
CA GLU A 427 7.35 0.34 -48.17
C GLU A 427 8.25 0.83 -49.33
N GLY A 428 7.71 0.84 -50.55
CA GLY A 428 8.44 1.25 -51.76
C GLY A 428 9.02 0.06 -52.57
N HIS A 429 9.89 0.37 -53.53
CA HIS A 429 10.44 -0.64 -54.46
C HIS A 429 11.97 -0.75 -54.35
N ALA A 430 12.47 -1.99 -54.28
CA ALA A 430 13.89 -2.32 -54.18
C ALA A 430 14.58 -2.31 -55.56
N THR A 431 14.39 -1.23 -56.31
CA THR A 431 14.80 -1.06 -57.72
C THR A 431 15.68 0.18 -57.89
N LEU A 432 16.66 0.12 -58.80
CA LEU A 432 17.63 1.20 -59.01
C LEU A 432 16.97 2.59 -59.18
N GLY A 433 17.46 3.58 -58.45
CA GLY A 433 16.94 4.95 -58.44
C GLY A 433 15.63 5.15 -57.66
N SER A 434 14.99 4.08 -57.19
CA SER A 434 13.79 4.15 -56.36
C SER A 434 14.13 4.43 -54.90
N ALA A 435 13.13 4.89 -54.14
CA ALA A 435 13.21 5.00 -52.68
C ALA A 435 12.58 3.78 -52.01
N TYR A 436 13.21 3.30 -50.95
CA TYR A 436 12.72 2.24 -50.08
C TYR A 436 12.71 2.73 -48.64
N THR A 437 11.56 2.64 -47.97
CA THR A 437 11.33 3.25 -46.66
C THR A 437 11.05 2.17 -45.61
N PHE A 438 11.83 2.16 -44.54
CA PHE A 438 11.57 1.35 -43.35
C PHE A 438 10.91 2.21 -42.28
N LYS A 439 9.92 1.67 -41.57
CA LYS A 439 9.23 2.34 -40.45
C LYS A 439 9.28 1.46 -39.22
N ALA A 440 9.45 2.06 -38.03
CA ALA A 440 9.40 1.39 -36.74
C ALA A 440 8.17 1.83 -35.95
N SER A 441 7.31 0.86 -35.62
CA SER A 441 6.27 1.00 -34.60
C SER A 441 6.86 0.65 -33.25
N LEU A 442 6.78 1.58 -32.29
CA LEU A 442 7.25 1.42 -30.92
C LEU A 442 6.06 1.32 -29.95
N ASN A 443 6.17 0.47 -28.93
CA ASN A 443 5.15 0.35 -27.88
C ASN A 443 5.78 -0.05 -26.54
N GLY A 444 5.30 0.55 -25.44
CA GLY A 444 5.86 0.47 -24.09
C GLY A 444 6.47 1.79 -23.62
N LYS A 445 6.40 2.09 -22.31
CA LYS A 445 6.85 3.38 -21.73
C LYS A 445 8.33 3.69 -22.01
N TYR A 446 9.15 2.66 -22.18
CA TYR A 446 10.60 2.76 -22.41
C TYR A 446 10.99 2.52 -23.88
N ALA A 447 10.00 2.47 -24.78
CA ALA A 447 10.16 2.35 -26.23
C ALA A 447 10.04 3.73 -26.90
N SER A 448 10.89 4.68 -26.51
CA SER A 448 10.94 6.03 -27.10
C SER A 448 11.90 6.07 -28.29
N ALA A 449 11.67 7.03 -29.20
CA ALA A 449 12.46 7.17 -30.43
C ALA A 449 13.95 7.41 -30.15
N GLU A 450 14.29 8.18 -29.12
CA GLU A 450 15.68 8.48 -28.70
C GLU A 450 16.53 7.23 -28.39
N ASN A 451 15.88 6.12 -28.03
CA ASN A 451 16.51 4.84 -27.68
C ASN A 451 16.48 3.84 -28.85
N LEU A 452 16.07 4.26 -30.05
CA LEU A 452 15.94 3.42 -31.24
C LEU A 452 17.22 3.42 -32.09
N HIS A 453 17.81 2.25 -32.25
CA HIS A 453 18.97 1.98 -33.12
C HIS A 453 18.56 1.09 -34.29
N TRP A 454 19.22 1.26 -35.45
CA TRP A 454 18.95 0.48 -36.66
C TRP A 454 20.21 -0.23 -37.15
N TYR A 455 20.02 -1.40 -37.76
CA TYR A 455 21.11 -2.30 -38.15
C TYR A 455 20.87 -2.90 -39.54
N ALA A 456 21.91 -2.91 -40.38
CA ALA A 456 21.94 -3.61 -41.66
C ALA A 456 23.05 -4.66 -41.65
N ASN A 457 22.70 -5.92 -41.94
CA ASN A 457 23.64 -7.06 -41.94
C ASN A 457 24.45 -7.20 -40.61
N GLY A 458 23.87 -6.73 -39.49
CA GLY A 458 24.49 -6.71 -38.16
C GLY A 458 25.29 -5.44 -37.82
N ALA A 459 25.57 -4.57 -38.79
CA ALA A 459 26.26 -3.29 -38.55
C ALA A 459 25.27 -2.16 -38.22
N GLU A 460 25.60 -1.34 -37.22
CA GLU A 460 24.76 -0.22 -36.76
C GLU A 460 24.78 0.97 -37.74
N ILE A 461 23.59 1.42 -38.15
CA ILE A 461 23.38 2.61 -38.98
C ILE A 461 23.28 3.84 -38.06
N LYS A 462 24.43 4.27 -37.52
CA LYS A 462 24.50 5.38 -36.52
C LYS A 462 23.81 6.67 -36.98
N ALA A 463 23.84 6.98 -38.28
CA ALA A 463 23.19 8.14 -38.87
C ALA A 463 21.64 8.09 -38.83
N ALA A 464 21.05 6.95 -38.42
CA ALA A 464 19.61 6.75 -38.31
C ALA A 464 19.17 6.36 -36.88
N ALA A 465 20.05 6.46 -35.88
CA ALA A 465 19.63 6.44 -34.48
C ALA A 465 18.63 7.57 -34.22
N GLY A 466 17.63 7.34 -33.38
CA GLY A 466 16.54 8.30 -33.13
C GLY A 466 15.40 8.28 -34.16
N MET A 467 15.57 7.66 -35.34
CA MET A 467 14.62 7.80 -36.45
C MET A 467 13.58 6.67 -36.48
N THR A 468 12.30 7.00 -36.32
CA THR A 468 11.19 6.03 -36.49
C THR A 468 10.87 5.72 -37.96
N SER A 469 11.47 6.43 -38.91
CA SER A 469 11.37 6.16 -40.35
C SER A 469 12.69 6.45 -41.05
N ILE A 470 13.20 5.50 -41.83
CA ILE A 470 14.41 5.64 -42.67
C ILE A 470 14.01 5.50 -44.13
N THR A 471 14.40 6.43 -44.98
CA THR A 471 14.25 6.31 -46.44
C THR A 471 15.62 6.17 -47.10
N VAL A 472 15.88 5.03 -47.72
CA VAL A 472 17.09 4.72 -48.49
C VAL A 472 16.79 4.91 -49.97
N LYS A 473 17.66 5.61 -50.71
CA LYS A 473 17.65 5.60 -52.18
C LYS A 473 18.50 4.43 -52.66
N VAL A 474 17.95 3.59 -53.53
CA VAL A 474 18.63 2.43 -54.09
C VAL A 474 19.64 2.89 -55.14
N ASP A 475 20.93 2.83 -54.82
CA ASP A 475 22.02 3.15 -55.76
C ASP A 475 22.64 1.91 -56.42
N ALA A 476 23.57 2.13 -57.35
CA ALA A 476 24.20 1.08 -58.15
C ALA A 476 25.12 0.13 -57.35
N SER A 477 25.62 0.53 -56.18
CA SER A 477 26.45 -0.31 -55.30
C SER A 477 25.61 -1.29 -54.47
N MET A 478 24.31 -1.03 -54.30
CA MET A 478 23.39 -1.92 -53.60
C MET A 478 22.85 -3.06 -54.47
N LEU A 479 23.13 -3.06 -55.78
CA LEU A 479 22.64 -4.05 -56.73
C LEU A 479 23.19 -5.46 -56.42
N ASN A 480 22.34 -6.46 -56.65
CA ASN A 480 22.59 -7.89 -56.43
C ASN A 480 23.05 -8.25 -55.00
N THR A 481 22.80 -7.34 -54.06
CA THR A 481 23.08 -7.51 -52.63
C THR A 481 21.77 -7.74 -51.87
N SER A 482 21.84 -8.53 -50.80
CA SER A 482 20.73 -8.73 -49.86
C SER A 482 21.08 -8.12 -48.51
N TYR A 483 20.10 -7.42 -47.93
CA TYR A 483 20.25 -6.70 -46.67
C TYR A 483 19.24 -7.22 -45.64
N LYS A 484 19.74 -7.79 -44.54
CA LYS A 484 18.97 -8.11 -43.35
C LYS A 484 18.91 -6.88 -42.45
N ILE A 485 17.78 -6.18 -42.50
CA ILE A 485 17.49 -4.99 -41.71
C ILE A 485 16.76 -5.38 -40.43
N HIS A 486 17.15 -4.80 -39.30
CA HIS A 486 16.36 -4.80 -38.06
C HIS A 486 16.59 -3.50 -37.29
N ALA A 487 15.72 -3.23 -36.31
CA ALA A 487 15.91 -2.18 -35.33
C ALA A 487 16.00 -2.80 -33.92
N ALA A 488 16.53 -2.04 -32.96
CA ALA A 488 16.50 -2.41 -31.56
C ALA A 488 16.28 -1.18 -30.67
N ILE A 489 15.55 -1.37 -29.57
CA ILE A 489 15.47 -0.41 -28.47
C ILE A 489 16.63 -0.71 -27.52
N VAL A 490 17.47 0.29 -27.23
CA VAL A 490 18.60 0.17 -26.28
C VAL A 490 18.33 1.09 -25.09
N TYR A 491 18.11 0.53 -23.90
CA TYR A 491 17.76 1.29 -22.70
C TYR A 491 18.48 0.73 -21.46
N ASN A 492 19.22 1.57 -20.73
CA ASN A 492 19.98 1.22 -19.52
C ASN A 492 20.80 -0.09 -19.66
N GLY A 493 21.46 -0.26 -20.82
CA GLY A 493 22.27 -1.45 -21.15
C GLY A 493 21.47 -2.72 -21.49
N SER A 494 20.15 -2.61 -21.64
CA SER A 494 19.25 -3.65 -22.16
C SER A 494 19.00 -3.46 -23.65
N THR A 495 18.59 -4.51 -24.35
CA THR A 495 18.30 -4.45 -25.79
C THR A 495 17.07 -5.29 -26.13
N VAL A 496 16.07 -4.69 -26.78
CA VAL A 496 14.93 -5.41 -27.38
C VAL A 496 14.99 -5.26 -28.89
N ASN A 497 15.12 -6.38 -29.61
CA ASN A 497 15.23 -6.41 -31.07
C ASN A 497 13.86 -6.48 -31.75
N SER A 498 13.76 -5.94 -32.97
CA SER A 498 12.59 -6.08 -33.84
C SER A 498 12.60 -7.39 -34.63
N ASN A 499 11.49 -7.67 -35.31
CA ASN A 499 11.51 -8.57 -36.47
C ASN A 499 12.59 -8.12 -37.47
N SER A 500 13.24 -9.07 -38.14
CA SER A 500 14.13 -8.78 -39.26
C SER A 500 13.35 -8.73 -40.58
N LEU A 501 13.75 -7.83 -41.49
CA LEU A 501 13.30 -7.80 -42.88
C LEU A 501 14.49 -8.11 -43.79
N ALA A 502 14.28 -8.93 -44.81
CA ALA A 502 15.29 -9.23 -45.83
C ALA A 502 14.92 -8.50 -47.13
N VAL A 503 15.81 -7.63 -47.61
CA VAL A 503 15.61 -6.84 -48.83
C VAL A 503 16.71 -7.18 -49.83
N SER A 504 16.33 -7.83 -50.92
CA SER A 504 17.22 -8.16 -52.03
C SER A 504 16.97 -7.21 -53.20
N ILE A 505 18.01 -6.48 -53.62
CA ILE A 505 17.91 -5.49 -54.70
C ILE A 505 18.45 -6.13 -55.98
N GLY A 506 17.55 -6.49 -56.91
CA GLY A 506 17.95 -7.08 -58.18
C GLY A 506 18.46 -6.03 -59.18
N SER A 507 19.55 -6.31 -59.89
CA SER A 507 19.86 -5.58 -61.13
C SER A 507 18.77 -5.89 -62.15
N GLY A 508 17.90 -4.92 -62.43
CA GLY A 508 16.66 -5.10 -63.20
C GLY A 508 16.87 -5.53 -64.65
N VAL A 509 16.97 -6.84 -64.88
CA VAL A 509 16.95 -7.48 -66.20
C VAL A 509 15.95 -8.63 -66.18
N THR A 510 14.67 -8.29 -66.10
CA THR A 510 13.56 -9.21 -66.37
C THR A 510 12.86 -8.77 -67.65
N SER A 511 13.12 -9.49 -68.75
CA SER A 511 12.41 -9.33 -70.02
C SER A 511 10.91 -9.51 -69.87
N GLU A 512 10.14 -8.77 -70.67
CA GLU A 512 8.68 -8.69 -70.57
C GLU A 512 7.97 -10.02 -70.83
N SER A 513 7.01 -10.37 -69.96
CA SER A 513 5.69 -10.92 -70.34
C SER A 513 4.79 -10.93 -69.11
N GLY A 514 3.62 -10.28 -69.21
CA GLY A 514 2.73 -10.05 -68.08
C GLY A 514 1.56 -11.03 -67.99
N SER A 515 0.67 -10.78 -67.02
CA SER A 515 -0.79 -11.04 -67.09
C SER A 515 -1.50 -10.42 -65.88
N GLN A 516 -2.77 -10.04 -66.03
CA GLN A 516 -3.62 -9.52 -64.96
C GLN A 516 -4.61 -10.58 -64.46
N SER A 517 -4.61 -10.87 -63.16
CA SER A 517 -5.73 -11.40 -62.37
C SER A 517 -5.35 -11.38 -60.88
N GLY A 518 -6.26 -11.32 -59.92
CA GLY A 518 -7.73 -11.28 -60.00
C GLY A 518 -8.37 -12.35 -59.13
N SER A 519 -9.22 -11.92 -58.19
CA SER A 519 -10.11 -12.74 -57.36
C SER A 519 -9.48 -13.55 -56.20
N SER A 520 -10.38 -14.03 -55.33
CA SER A 520 -10.18 -14.37 -53.92
C SER A 520 -10.40 -15.86 -53.60
N SER A 521 -10.17 -16.20 -52.32
CA SER A 521 -10.67 -17.39 -51.60
C SER A 521 -9.96 -18.74 -51.83
N GLY A 522 -10.26 -19.72 -50.96
CA GLY A 522 -9.95 -21.14 -51.18
C GLY A 522 -8.93 -21.75 -50.22
N SER A 523 -9.40 -22.29 -49.10
CA SER A 523 -8.60 -23.04 -48.11
C SER A 523 -8.11 -24.42 -48.60
N THR A 524 -7.27 -25.05 -47.76
CA THR A 524 -6.92 -26.50 -47.64
C THR A 524 -5.59 -27.00 -48.22
N SER A 525 -5.06 -28.04 -47.56
CA SER A 525 -3.75 -28.66 -47.73
C SER A 525 -3.79 -29.85 -48.72
N SER A 526 -2.69 -30.24 -49.35
CA SER A 526 -1.76 -31.32 -48.92
C SER A 526 -1.08 -31.91 -50.18
N SER A 527 0.01 -32.70 -50.21
CA SER A 527 1.13 -33.00 -49.27
C SER A 527 2.25 -33.74 -50.07
N SER A 528 3.10 -34.55 -49.41
CA SER A 528 4.23 -35.36 -49.94
C SER A 528 5.55 -34.60 -50.21
N SER A 529 6.75 -35.17 -50.03
CA SER A 529 7.28 -36.27 -49.19
C SER A 529 8.84 -36.15 -49.18
N SER A 530 9.71 -36.90 -48.50
CA SER A 530 9.69 -38.11 -47.63
C SER A 530 10.99 -38.06 -46.73
N SER A 531 11.50 -39.04 -45.97
CA SER A 531 11.15 -40.43 -45.59
C SER A 531 11.87 -40.79 -44.26
N ALA A 532 11.49 -41.92 -43.64
CA ALA A 532 12.28 -42.77 -42.69
C ALA A 532 12.83 -42.17 -41.36
N SER A 533 12.90 -42.88 -40.21
CA SER A 533 12.39 -44.21 -39.77
C SER A 533 12.77 -44.45 -38.29
N SER A 534 12.11 -45.27 -37.44
CA SER A 534 10.75 -45.85 -37.41
C SER A 534 10.57 -46.74 -36.15
N GLY A 535 9.43 -46.68 -35.44
CA GLY A 535 9.01 -47.72 -34.46
C GLY A 535 8.63 -47.19 -33.05
N SER A 536 7.69 -47.78 -32.30
CA SER A 536 6.79 -48.92 -32.58
C SER A 536 5.52 -48.89 -31.67
N SER A 537 4.38 -49.43 -32.16
CA SER A 537 3.22 -50.08 -31.46
C SER A 537 2.82 -49.67 -30.02
N SER A 538 1.55 -49.55 -29.59
CA SER A 538 0.17 -49.54 -30.16
C SER A 538 -0.83 -49.23 -28.98
N SER A 539 -2.17 -49.31 -28.97
CA SER A 539 -3.19 -49.86 -29.89
C SER A 539 -4.61 -49.27 -29.66
N SER A 540 -5.43 -49.29 -30.72
CA SER A 540 -6.90 -49.56 -30.86
C SER A 540 -7.73 -50.06 -29.65
N ALA A 541 -9.07 -49.87 -29.56
CA ALA A 541 -10.11 -49.27 -30.45
C ALA A 541 -11.36 -48.89 -29.59
N SER A 542 -12.16 -47.84 -29.87
CA SER A 542 -13.30 -47.70 -30.84
C SER A 542 -14.48 -48.69 -30.59
N SER A 543 -15.78 -48.36 -30.77
CA SER A 543 -16.47 -47.31 -31.56
C SER A 543 -17.93 -47.02 -31.08
N THR A 544 -18.51 -45.86 -31.46
CA THR A 544 -19.89 -45.56 -32.02
C THR A 544 -21.16 -46.35 -31.58
N SER A 545 -22.41 -45.82 -31.60
CA SER A 545 -23.05 -44.48 -31.84
C SER A 545 -24.60 -44.60 -31.71
N GLU A 546 -25.36 -43.50 -31.90
CA GLU A 546 -26.85 -43.43 -32.06
C GLU A 546 -27.76 -43.81 -30.85
N ALA A 547 -28.98 -43.26 -30.64
CA ALA A 547 -29.63 -42.04 -31.13
C ALA A 547 -30.89 -41.63 -30.29
N ALA A 548 -31.23 -40.34 -30.35
CA ALA A 548 -32.58 -39.72 -30.38
C ALA A 548 -33.69 -39.98 -29.29
N SER A 549 -34.01 -38.89 -28.56
CA SER A 549 -35.35 -38.23 -28.51
C SER A 549 -36.44 -38.55 -27.46
N SER A 550 -37.18 -37.47 -27.15
CA SER A 550 -38.56 -37.35 -26.60
C SER A 550 -38.76 -37.34 -25.07
N SER A 551 -39.98 -36.94 -24.65
CA SER A 551 -40.17 -36.06 -23.48
C SER A 551 -41.60 -36.05 -22.90
N HIS A 552 -41.69 -35.67 -21.61
CA HIS A 552 -42.86 -35.13 -20.86
C HIS A 552 -43.91 -36.07 -20.21
N ALA A 553 -44.34 -35.60 -19.02
CA ALA A 553 -45.69 -35.62 -18.41
C ALA A 553 -46.09 -36.73 -17.39
N GLU A 554 -46.36 -36.26 -16.16
CA GLU A 554 -47.45 -36.63 -15.20
C GLU A 554 -47.67 -38.11 -14.79
N SER A 555 -47.67 -38.47 -13.50
CA SER A 555 -48.73 -38.12 -12.53
C SER A 555 -48.55 -38.81 -11.15
N SER A 556 -49.29 -38.37 -10.10
CA SER A 556 -49.85 -39.04 -8.88
C SER A 556 -49.24 -40.36 -8.31
N SER A 557 -49.26 -40.71 -7.01
CA SER A 557 -49.91 -40.22 -5.76
C SER A 557 -49.27 -40.91 -4.53
N ALA A 558 -48.90 -40.25 -3.42
CA ALA A 558 -49.71 -39.92 -2.21
C ALA A 558 -50.24 -41.10 -1.34
N SER A 559 -49.74 -41.22 -0.09
CA SER A 559 -50.37 -41.77 1.15
C SER A 559 -49.30 -41.80 2.28
N THR A 560 -49.19 -40.85 3.22
CA THR A 560 -50.01 -40.54 4.43
C THR A 560 -50.06 -41.60 5.53
N ASN A 561 -49.52 -41.28 6.71
CA ASN A 561 -50.15 -41.54 8.02
C ASN A 561 -49.48 -40.76 9.17
N GLU A 562 -50.28 -40.21 10.08
CA GLU A 562 -49.88 -39.64 11.38
C GLU A 562 -50.86 -40.10 12.48
N SER A 563 -50.45 -40.02 13.75
CA SER A 563 -51.38 -39.76 14.88
C SER A 563 -50.65 -39.28 16.14
N HIS A 564 -51.30 -38.42 16.93
CA HIS A 564 -50.71 -37.72 18.09
C HIS A 564 -50.87 -38.45 19.44
N SER A 565 -50.10 -38.06 20.47
CA SER A 565 -50.67 -37.73 21.81
C SER A 565 -49.72 -36.94 22.75
N THR A 566 -50.04 -35.66 22.94
CA THR A 566 -50.14 -34.92 24.23
C THR A 566 -49.52 -35.48 25.53
N SER A 567 -48.76 -34.66 26.27
CA SER A 567 -49.10 -34.16 27.65
C SER A 567 -47.99 -33.23 28.22
N ALA A 568 -48.30 -32.49 29.30
CA ALA A 568 -47.40 -31.55 29.97
C ALA A 568 -47.30 -31.82 31.49
N SER A 569 -46.21 -31.40 32.12
CA SER A 569 -46.05 -31.33 33.59
C SER A 569 -45.03 -30.24 33.98
N GLU A 570 -45.37 -29.42 34.98
CA GLU A 570 -44.42 -28.53 35.68
C GLU A 570 -43.74 -29.26 36.88
N SER A 571 -42.59 -28.77 37.34
CA SER A 571 -42.21 -28.91 38.76
C SER A 571 -41.23 -27.79 39.18
N LYS A 572 -41.15 -27.52 40.50
CA LYS A 572 -40.64 -26.26 41.08
C LYS A 572 -39.96 -26.48 42.44
N ALA A 573 -38.72 -26.01 42.58
CA ALA A 573 -38.07 -25.53 43.83
C ALA A 573 -36.76 -24.81 43.42
N GLU A 574 -36.45 -23.56 43.79
CA GLU A 574 -36.30 -22.94 45.13
C GLU A 574 -35.12 -23.48 45.96
N SER A 575 -34.08 -22.64 46.11
CA SER A 575 -33.10 -22.64 47.21
C SER A 575 -32.48 -21.24 47.32
N LYS A 576 -32.17 -20.79 48.55
CA LYS A 576 -31.93 -19.36 48.86
C LYS A 576 -30.93 -19.17 50.01
N SER A 577 -29.83 -18.46 49.75
CA SER A 577 -28.99 -17.73 50.73
C SER A 577 -28.10 -16.76 49.92
N GLU A 578 -27.82 -15.49 50.26
CA GLU A 578 -27.37 -14.92 51.55
C GLU A 578 -26.05 -15.59 52.02
N THR A 579 -24.99 -14.90 52.45
CA THR A 579 -24.90 -13.55 53.06
C THR A 579 -23.57 -12.86 52.70
N ALA A 580 -23.44 -11.56 52.92
CA ALA A 580 -22.18 -10.82 52.81
C ALA A 580 -21.28 -10.96 54.06
N SER A 581 -19.98 -10.64 53.92
CA SER A 581 -19.30 -9.74 54.87
C SER A 581 -17.97 -9.16 54.32
N SER A 582 -17.52 -8.08 54.93
CA SER A 582 -16.34 -7.26 54.61
C SER A 582 -15.13 -7.54 55.51
N SER A 583 -13.94 -7.11 55.12
CA SER A 583 -12.89 -6.70 56.08
C SER A 583 -11.95 -5.62 55.52
N GLU A 584 -11.43 -4.75 56.39
CA GLU A 584 -10.52 -3.64 56.09
C GLU A 584 -9.11 -3.86 56.69
N ALA A 585 -8.05 -3.48 55.96
CA ALA A 585 -6.78 -2.90 56.46
C ALA A 585 -5.91 -2.51 55.24
N LYS A 586 -5.36 -1.30 54.99
CA LYS A 586 -4.98 -0.08 55.74
C LYS A 586 -3.48 -0.02 56.11
N SER A 587 -2.81 1.08 55.72
CA SER A 587 -1.50 1.60 56.20
C SER A 587 -0.23 0.80 55.76
N GLU A 588 0.97 1.38 55.54
CA GLU A 588 1.47 2.77 55.71
C GLU A 588 2.33 3.32 54.54
N THR A 589 2.45 4.64 54.54
CA THR A 589 3.34 5.54 53.78
C THR A 589 4.82 5.51 54.18
N SER A 590 5.71 5.94 53.28
CA SER A 590 6.93 6.70 53.62
C SER A 590 7.29 7.72 52.51
N SER A 591 8.10 8.74 52.79
CA SER A 591 8.30 9.87 51.85
C SER A 591 9.62 10.65 52.02
N SER A 592 10.17 11.13 50.89
CA SER A 592 11.01 12.35 50.70
C SER A 592 11.52 12.35 49.25
N SER A 593 11.55 13.41 48.41
CA SER A 593 11.57 14.88 48.52
C SER A 593 12.96 15.54 48.51
N LYS A 594 13.35 16.10 47.35
CA LYS A 594 13.92 17.46 47.25
C LYS A 594 13.72 18.04 45.83
N SER A 595 13.93 19.35 45.69
CA SER A 595 13.57 20.24 44.57
C SER A 595 14.71 21.24 44.27
N GLU A 596 14.40 22.30 43.48
CA GLU A 596 15.25 23.46 43.12
C GLU A 596 16.21 23.21 41.92
N SER A 597 16.48 24.18 41.03
CA SER A 597 16.05 25.59 40.92
C SER A 597 16.07 26.09 39.45
N THR A 598 15.46 27.25 39.20
CA THR A 598 15.53 28.01 37.94
C THR A 598 16.66 29.05 37.95
N SER A 599 17.17 29.43 36.77
CA SER A 599 17.92 30.67 36.56
C SER A 599 17.75 31.16 35.11
N SER A 600 17.96 32.47 34.88
CA SER A 600 17.69 33.17 33.62
C SER A 600 18.96 33.77 32.99
N SER A 601 18.89 34.05 31.69
CA SER A 601 19.71 35.06 31.03
C SER A 601 19.01 35.59 29.78
N GLU A 602 18.62 36.86 29.79
CA GLU A 602 18.17 37.60 28.61
C GLU A 602 19.37 37.97 27.72
N ASN A 603 19.12 38.27 26.44
CA ASN A 603 19.97 39.15 25.65
C ASN A 603 19.19 39.69 24.43
N ASP A 604 18.71 40.93 24.53
CA ASP A 604 18.21 41.70 23.40
C ASP A 604 19.36 42.16 22.50
N VAL A 605 19.33 41.83 21.21
CA VAL A 605 19.97 42.64 20.16
C VAL A 605 19.10 42.64 18.90
N ALA A 606 18.68 43.83 18.48
CA ALA A 606 18.13 44.12 17.17
C ALA A 606 18.41 45.59 16.81
N PRO A 607 18.31 45.99 15.53
CA PRO A 607 18.65 45.27 14.31
C PRO A 607 19.74 46.01 13.49
N SER A 608 20.33 45.36 12.49
CA SER A 608 21.11 46.05 11.45
C SER A 608 20.44 45.91 10.09
N ALA A 609 20.01 47.03 9.50
CA ALA A 609 19.47 47.06 8.15
C ALA A 609 20.60 47.13 7.11
N SER A 610 20.43 46.43 6.00
CA SER A 610 21.06 46.77 4.72
C SER A 610 20.16 46.28 3.59
N SER A 611 19.58 47.23 2.88
CA SER A 611 18.80 46.98 1.67
C SER A 611 19.71 46.52 0.54
N ASN A 612 19.21 45.60 -0.29
CA ASN A 612 19.47 45.65 -1.73
C ASN A 612 18.20 45.22 -2.45
N THR A 613 17.43 46.21 -2.87
CA THR A 613 16.30 46.03 -3.80
C THR A 613 16.86 46.20 -5.20
N GLU A 614 16.84 45.14 -6.01
CA GLU A 614 16.92 45.32 -7.45
C GLU A 614 15.98 44.32 -8.15
N ALA A 615 15.00 44.88 -8.85
CA ALA A 615 14.10 44.15 -9.71
C ALA A 615 14.50 44.44 -11.16
N SER A 616 14.48 43.43 -12.01
CA SER A 616 14.36 43.62 -13.45
C SER A 616 13.70 42.42 -14.08
N ALA A 617 12.57 42.66 -14.73
CA ALA A 617 11.90 41.67 -15.56
C ALA A 617 12.50 41.69 -16.98
N SER A 618 12.39 40.54 -17.64
CA SER A 618 12.16 40.36 -19.08
C SER A 618 12.66 41.43 -20.05
N LYS A 619 13.61 41.04 -20.91
CA LYS A 619 13.60 41.55 -22.29
C LYS A 619 14.09 40.51 -23.30
N GLU A 620 13.28 40.32 -24.33
CA GLU A 620 13.65 39.57 -25.53
C GLU A 620 14.71 40.35 -26.32
N ALA A 621 15.61 39.64 -26.99
CA ALA A 621 16.50 40.18 -28.02
C ALA A 621 16.59 39.17 -29.17
N GLN A 622 15.76 39.38 -30.18
CA GLN A 622 15.70 38.60 -31.41
C GLN A 622 16.99 38.83 -32.24
N SER A 623 17.79 37.78 -32.48
CA SER A 623 18.99 37.88 -33.32
C SER A 623 18.67 37.58 -34.79
N THR A 624 19.10 38.46 -35.69
CA THR A 624 19.01 38.27 -37.13
C THR A 624 20.33 38.71 -37.78
N ALA A 625 20.96 37.80 -38.53
CA ALA A 625 22.01 38.01 -39.53
C ALA A 625 23.13 39.04 -39.29
N GLU A 626 24.36 38.54 -39.11
CA GLU A 626 25.36 38.54 -40.20
C GLU A 626 26.01 37.15 -40.31
#